data_AF-A0A7X8ZU66-F1
#
_entry.id   AF-A0A7X8ZU66-F1
#
_cell.length_a   1.000
_cell.length_b   1.000
_cell.length_c   1.000
_cell.angle_alpha   90.00
_cell.angle_beta   90.00
_cell.angle_gamma   90.00
#
_symmetry.space_group_name_H-M   'P 1'
#
loop_
_entity.id
_entity.type
_entity.pdbx_description
1 polymer ?
#
loop_
_entity_poly.entity_id
_entity_poly.type
_entity_poly.pdbx_seq_one_letter_code
_entity_poly.pdbx_strand_id
1 'polypeptide(L)'
;EWHGAPQEEVFAHAMKQIEQLDRALKACNRERLDGLYALFLSHLKRTQYVPRQQEEGIEVYRWPQGACIAGPYRFFLGLDQEGAEVLDDPYPFLSERVRQTLMKRKELGRYHLRAASLGNGILSCHRRSNGGEKLIHFYFLEEGTVREHEESMLLDRDPLSGELKRVLKKKGDQRPTHLQRRSFDRALSGSLAPRGSDHTRSFIEERLRRLPYEEDGRLRLSATGIDTFATCPYTYLARYLYKIDPFDYREIPVDNKAIGVLLHDIYGRFFTSIGPFDGERIESYEIGLQTAFDHALLKTYGTRGPTASIRQWIIHTYRPRILKILEEEKKYFEHLRTTDTEKELVWEGDRVVLDGRIDRIIEMGPMEWGVVDFKKGEGFNPVKFEHDEHVEHVVSYQLLVYQALIERNDLGNVVAAAYYFVEDGKYRFLYEQKDAKKQELCRIELDGMLDRILSAVRRGDFAATPGDKACSRCSFRALCRRRYSAP
;
A
#
# COMPACT_ATOMS: atom_id res chain seq x y z
N GLU A 1 -4.33 -27.72 -47.59
CA GLU A 1 -4.47 -28.51 -46.36
C GLU A 1 -4.47 -27.55 -45.19
N TRP A 2 -5.42 -27.68 -44.28
CA TRP A 2 -5.55 -26.77 -43.15
C TRP A 2 -4.51 -27.15 -42.09
N HIS A 3 -3.53 -26.28 -41.88
CA HIS A 3 -2.58 -26.41 -40.78
C HIS A 3 -3.24 -25.78 -39.56
N GLY A 4 -3.74 -26.63 -38.66
CA GLY A 4 -4.44 -26.24 -37.44
C GLY A 4 -3.63 -25.28 -36.57
N ALA A 5 -4.32 -24.47 -35.76
CA ALA A 5 -3.66 -23.53 -34.85
C ALA A 5 -2.92 -24.29 -33.72
N PRO A 6 -1.78 -23.79 -33.20
CA PRO A 6 -0.99 -24.45 -32.15
C PRO A 6 -1.77 -24.80 -30.85
N GLN A 7 -2.96 -24.24 -30.67
CA GLN A 7 -3.82 -24.45 -29.51
C GLN A 7 -4.85 -25.58 -29.70
N GLU A 8 -5.06 -26.03 -30.94
CA GLU A 8 -6.05 -27.07 -31.25
C GLU A 8 -5.62 -28.45 -30.76
N GLU A 9 -4.33 -28.75 -30.80
CA GLU A 9 -3.81 -30.02 -30.26
C GLU A 9 -3.96 -30.09 -28.74
N VAL A 10 -3.77 -28.97 -28.04
CA VAL A 10 -3.97 -28.86 -26.59
C VAL A 10 -5.45 -29.01 -26.25
N PHE A 11 -6.33 -28.39 -27.03
CA PHE A 11 -7.78 -28.53 -26.86
C PHE A 11 -8.25 -29.97 -27.12
N ALA A 12 -7.79 -30.60 -28.21
CA ALA A 12 -8.08 -31.99 -28.51
C ALA A 12 -7.57 -32.95 -27.42
N HIS A 13 -6.40 -32.67 -26.84
CA HIS A 13 -5.89 -33.43 -25.71
C HIS A 13 -6.78 -33.29 -24.47
N ALA A 14 -7.21 -32.07 -24.12
CA ALA A 14 -8.10 -31.83 -22.99
C ALA A 14 -9.46 -32.55 -23.17
N MET A 15 -10.04 -32.52 -24.37
CA MET A 15 -11.27 -33.24 -24.69
C MET A 15 -11.11 -34.75 -24.52
N LYS A 16 -9.98 -35.33 -24.96
CA LYS A 16 -9.66 -36.75 -24.75
C LYS A 16 -9.56 -37.11 -23.27
N GLN A 17 -9.06 -36.21 -22.41
CA GLN A 17 -9.02 -36.44 -20.97
C GLN A 17 -10.41 -36.41 -20.32
N ILE A 18 -11.33 -35.58 -20.84
CA ILE A 18 -12.74 -35.57 -20.39
C ILE A 18 -13.41 -36.92 -20.70
N GLU A 19 -13.19 -37.47 -21.90
CA GLU A 19 -13.73 -38.78 -22.26
C GLU A 19 -13.20 -39.91 -21.35
N GLN A 20 -11.94 -39.85 -20.96
CA GLN A 20 -11.36 -40.81 -20.00
C GLN A 20 -12.01 -40.70 -18.62
N LEU A 21 -12.30 -39.47 -18.17
CA LEU A 21 -12.97 -39.23 -16.90
C LEU A 21 -14.42 -39.74 -16.92
N ASP A 22 -15.14 -39.55 -18.02
CA ASP A 22 -16.49 -40.11 -18.23
C ASP A 22 -16.49 -41.65 -18.17
N ARG A 23 -15.53 -42.30 -18.83
CA ARG A 23 -15.36 -43.77 -18.74
C ARG A 23 -15.07 -44.23 -17.32
N ALA A 24 -14.22 -43.51 -16.58
CA ALA A 24 -13.91 -43.85 -15.19
C ALA A 24 -15.13 -43.69 -14.26
N LEU A 25 -15.92 -42.64 -14.44
CA LEU A 25 -17.17 -42.42 -13.68
C LEU A 25 -18.19 -43.55 -13.93
N LYS A 26 -18.35 -43.95 -15.19
CA LYS A 26 -19.18 -45.11 -15.58
C LYS A 26 -18.67 -46.40 -14.95
N ALA A 27 -17.36 -46.63 -14.94
CA ALA A 27 -16.76 -47.81 -14.30
C ALA A 27 -16.98 -47.84 -12.78
N CYS A 28 -17.06 -46.68 -12.13
CA CYS A 28 -17.40 -46.55 -10.71
C CYS A 28 -18.91 -46.52 -10.44
N ASN A 29 -19.75 -46.70 -11.48
CA ASN A 29 -21.21 -46.65 -11.40
C ASN A 29 -21.75 -45.33 -10.81
N ARG A 30 -21.13 -44.21 -11.19
CA ARG A 30 -21.49 -42.86 -10.72
C ARG A 30 -21.86 -41.98 -11.92
N GLU A 31 -23.06 -41.41 -11.90
CA GLU A 31 -23.52 -40.45 -12.92
C GLU A 31 -23.21 -38.99 -12.55
N ARG A 32 -22.98 -38.70 -11.27
CA ARG A 32 -22.68 -37.36 -10.75
C ARG A 32 -21.62 -37.42 -9.66
N LEU A 33 -20.73 -36.43 -9.67
CA LEU A 33 -19.70 -36.23 -8.66
C LEU A 33 -19.65 -34.75 -8.29
N ASP A 34 -19.87 -34.44 -7.01
CA ASP A 34 -19.68 -33.09 -6.50
C ASP A 34 -18.20 -32.71 -6.64
N GLY A 35 -17.92 -31.55 -7.25
CA GLY A 35 -16.55 -31.12 -7.54
C GLY A 35 -15.91 -31.77 -8.77
N LEU A 36 -16.69 -32.32 -9.71
CA LEU A 36 -16.19 -32.89 -10.98
C LEU A 36 -15.19 -31.97 -11.70
N TYR A 37 -15.46 -30.66 -11.73
CA TYR A 37 -14.56 -29.69 -12.34
C TYR A 37 -13.20 -29.60 -11.62
N ALA A 38 -13.20 -29.63 -10.29
CA ALA A 38 -11.97 -29.65 -9.50
C ALA A 38 -11.19 -30.96 -9.70
N LEU A 39 -11.89 -32.09 -9.82
CA LEU A 39 -11.28 -33.38 -10.15
C LEU A 39 -10.66 -33.35 -11.56
N PHE A 40 -11.37 -32.82 -12.54
CA PHE A 40 -10.87 -32.68 -13.92
C PHE A 40 -9.64 -31.78 -13.98
N LEU A 41 -9.64 -30.64 -13.29
CA LEU A 41 -8.45 -29.77 -13.20
C LEU A 41 -7.27 -30.46 -12.51
N SER A 42 -7.53 -31.24 -11.45
CA SER A 42 -6.50 -32.04 -10.77
C SER A 42 -5.91 -33.11 -11.69
N HIS A 43 -6.77 -33.77 -12.49
CA HIS A 43 -6.37 -34.76 -13.50
C HIS A 43 -5.53 -34.12 -14.61
N LEU A 44 -5.98 -33.00 -15.17
CA LEU A 44 -5.22 -32.26 -16.18
C LEU A 44 -3.85 -31.79 -15.65
N LYS A 45 -3.76 -31.31 -14.40
CA LYS A 45 -2.48 -30.93 -13.78
C LYS A 45 -1.49 -32.08 -13.68
N ARG A 46 -1.98 -33.32 -13.63
CA ARG A 46 -1.16 -34.55 -13.56
C ARG A 46 -0.94 -35.20 -14.91
N THR A 47 -1.77 -34.89 -15.89
CA THR A 47 -1.68 -35.44 -17.24
C THR A 47 -0.54 -34.74 -17.99
N GLN A 48 0.45 -35.52 -18.40
CA GLN A 48 1.57 -35.00 -19.16
C GLN A 48 1.20 -34.90 -20.65
N TYR A 49 1.28 -33.70 -21.21
CA TYR A 49 1.23 -33.48 -22.65
C TYR A 49 2.65 -33.19 -23.16
N VAL A 50 3.15 -34.04 -24.04
CA VAL A 50 4.44 -33.84 -24.72
C VAL A 50 4.12 -33.52 -26.18
N PRO A 51 4.27 -32.25 -26.62
CA PRO A 51 4.14 -31.91 -28.03
C PRO A 51 5.16 -32.70 -28.84
N ARG A 52 4.76 -33.28 -29.97
CA ARG A 52 5.72 -33.85 -30.93
C ARG A 52 6.41 -32.69 -31.64
N GLN A 53 7.66 -32.41 -31.28
CA GLN A 53 8.49 -31.52 -32.08
C GLN A 53 9.08 -32.32 -33.26
N GLN A 54 8.84 -31.85 -34.48
CA GLN A 54 9.50 -32.31 -35.71
C GLN A 54 10.53 -31.27 -36.13
N GLU A 55 11.64 -31.12 -35.40
CA GLU A 55 12.79 -30.33 -35.88
C GLU A 55 14.11 -30.93 -35.39
N GLU A 56 15.18 -30.75 -36.17
CA GLU A 56 16.56 -31.03 -35.78
C GLU A 56 16.96 -30.13 -34.58
N GLY A 57 17.42 -30.72 -33.48
CA GLY A 57 17.76 -29.95 -32.28
C GLY A 57 18.35 -30.79 -31.15
N ILE A 58 18.69 -30.13 -30.03
CA ILE A 58 19.10 -30.81 -28.79
C ILE A 58 17.85 -31.35 -28.11
N GLU A 59 17.77 -32.66 -27.97
CA GLU A 59 16.64 -33.31 -27.30
C GLU A 59 16.66 -33.04 -25.80
N VAL A 60 15.53 -32.55 -25.28
CA VAL A 60 15.35 -32.25 -23.85
C VAL A 60 14.36 -33.25 -23.25
N TYR A 61 14.84 -34.05 -22.33
CA TYR A 61 14.06 -35.06 -21.63
C TYR A 61 13.77 -34.64 -20.19
N ARG A 62 12.64 -35.09 -19.67
CA ARG A 62 12.29 -34.91 -18.25
C ARG A 62 13.03 -35.95 -17.40
N TRP A 63 13.43 -35.55 -16.19
CA TRP A 63 13.96 -36.46 -15.19
C TRP A 63 12.81 -37.28 -14.55
N PRO A 64 12.97 -38.59 -14.31
CA PRO A 64 14.16 -39.41 -14.57
C PRO A 64 14.12 -40.18 -15.91
N GLN A 65 13.14 -39.92 -16.80
CA GLN A 65 12.95 -40.72 -18.02
C GLN A 65 14.19 -40.73 -18.93
N GLY A 66 14.94 -39.63 -18.97
CA GLY A 66 16.17 -39.52 -19.74
C GLY A 66 17.41 -40.18 -19.13
N ALA A 67 17.35 -40.68 -17.88
CA ALA A 67 18.54 -41.16 -17.15
C ALA A 67 19.28 -42.31 -17.84
N CYS A 68 18.55 -43.19 -18.55
CA CYS A 68 19.10 -44.36 -19.22
C CYS A 68 19.33 -44.16 -20.73
N ILE A 69 19.05 -42.98 -21.28
CA ILE A 69 19.24 -42.71 -22.71
C ILE A 69 20.75 -42.66 -22.99
N ALA A 70 21.16 -43.38 -24.03
CA ALA A 70 22.55 -43.42 -24.48
C ALA A 70 22.78 -42.34 -25.54
N GLY A 71 23.90 -41.62 -25.41
CA GLY A 71 24.29 -40.57 -26.37
C GLY A 71 25.69 -40.06 -26.09
N PRO A 72 26.36 -39.45 -27.09
CA PRO A 72 27.74 -38.98 -26.98
C PRO A 72 27.89 -37.81 -26.00
N TYR A 73 26.85 -36.97 -25.86
CA TYR A 73 26.80 -35.83 -24.94
C TYR A 73 25.46 -35.84 -24.20
N ARG A 74 25.51 -35.90 -22.86
CA ARG A 74 24.31 -35.91 -22.01
C ARG A 74 24.49 -34.94 -20.86
N PHE A 75 23.52 -34.05 -20.69
CA PHE A 75 23.54 -33.03 -19.66
C PHE A 75 22.31 -33.20 -18.78
N PHE A 76 22.53 -33.42 -17.49
CA PHE A 76 21.48 -33.51 -16.48
C PHE A 76 21.55 -32.27 -15.59
N LEU A 77 20.46 -31.50 -15.57
CA LEU A 77 20.40 -30.19 -14.94
C LEU A 77 19.54 -30.22 -13.67
N GLY A 78 19.97 -29.50 -12.64
CA GLY A 78 19.18 -29.28 -11.42
C GLY A 78 18.96 -30.51 -10.56
N LEU A 79 19.92 -31.44 -10.53
CA LEU A 79 19.89 -32.65 -9.69
C LEU A 79 20.28 -32.36 -8.23
N ASP A 80 19.73 -31.29 -7.64
CA ASP A 80 19.82 -31.10 -6.18
C ASP A 80 19.00 -32.18 -5.44
N GLN A 81 19.03 -32.19 -4.11
CA GLN A 81 18.39 -33.22 -3.29
C GLN A 81 16.91 -33.41 -3.63
N GLU A 82 16.19 -32.33 -3.96
CA GLU A 82 14.79 -32.40 -4.38
C GLU A 82 14.68 -32.71 -5.87
N GLY A 83 15.49 -32.08 -6.71
CA GLY A 83 15.43 -32.24 -8.17
C GLY A 83 15.82 -33.65 -8.65
N ALA A 84 16.65 -34.36 -7.90
CA ALA A 84 17.04 -35.74 -8.17
C ALA A 84 16.09 -36.77 -7.53
N GLU A 85 15.15 -36.37 -6.67
CA GLU A 85 14.26 -37.28 -5.95
C GLU A 85 13.40 -38.08 -6.93
N VAL A 86 13.46 -39.41 -6.82
CA VAL A 86 12.56 -40.30 -7.55
C VAL A 86 11.93 -41.24 -6.55
N LEU A 87 10.61 -41.16 -6.41
CA LEU A 87 9.87 -41.97 -5.46
C LEU A 87 9.02 -42.99 -6.16
N ASP A 88 9.14 -44.23 -5.72
CA ASP A 88 8.14 -45.26 -5.99
C ASP A 88 7.16 -45.30 -4.82
N ASP A 89 6.00 -44.67 -5.03
CA ASP A 89 4.87 -44.61 -4.09
C ASP A 89 3.57 -45.01 -4.83
N PRO A 90 3.29 -46.31 -4.98
CA PRO A 90 2.17 -46.80 -5.78
C PRO A 90 0.78 -46.48 -5.19
N TYR A 91 0.71 -46.16 -3.89
CA TYR A 91 -0.56 -45.92 -3.18
C TYR A 91 -0.52 -44.65 -2.32
N PRO A 92 -0.32 -43.45 -2.92
CA PRO A 92 -0.12 -42.21 -2.17
C PRO A 92 -1.36 -41.77 -1.38
N PHE A 93 -2.52 -42.34 -1.67
CA PHE A 93 -3.79 -42.09 -0.97
C PHE A 93 -3.92 -42.83 0.36
N LEU A 94 -3.07 -43.83 0.63
CA LEU A 94 -3.10 -44.55 1.90
C LEU A 94 -2.39 -43.74 3.00
N SER A 95 -2.88 -43.86 4.24
CA SER A 95 -2.23 -43.20 5.38
C SER A 95 -0.81 -43.72 5.56
N GLU A 96 0.09 -42.87 6.07
CA GLU A 96 1.49 -43.20 6.26
C GLU A 96 1.68 -44.45 7.14
N ARG A 97 0.85 -44.61 8.17
CA ARG A 97 0.84 -45.78 9.06
C ARG A 97 0.54 -47.10 8.33
N VAL A 98 -0.41 -47.08 7.39
CA VAL A 98 -0.78 -48.26 6.59
C VAL A 98 0.33 -48.56 5.58
N ARG A 99 0.89 -47.51 4.95
CA ARG A 99 2.02 -47.64 4.03
C ARG A 99 3.22 -48.26 4.73
N GLN A 100 3.69 -47.71 5.85
CA GLN A 100 4.83 -48.24 6.60
C GLN A 100 4.70 -49.73 6.99
N THR A 101 3.46 -50.19 7.21
CA THR A 101 3.18 -51.57 7.64
C THR A 101 3.12 -52.55 6.46
N LEU A 102 2.54 -52.14 5.32
CA LEU A 102 2.32 -53.02 4.17
C LEU A 102 3.41 -52.91 3.09
N MET A 103 4.01 -51.72 2.89
CA MET A 103 5.00 -51.46 1.84
C MET A 103 5.94 -50.27 2.18
N LYS A 104 7.25 -50.48 2.10
CA LYS A 104 8.20 -49.36 2.25
C LYS A 104 8.24 -48.53 0.96
N ARG A 105 7.88 -47.24 1.04
CA ARG A 105 8.22 -46.22 0.02
C ARG A 105 9.69 -46.39 -0.35
N LYS A 106 9.98 -46.52 -1.65
CA LYS A 106 11.36 -46.67 -2.13
C LYS A 106 11.82 -45.35 -2.75
N GLU A 107 12.90 -44.81 -2.20
CA GLU A 107 13.67 -43.76 -2.84
C GLU A 107 14.54 -44.43 -3.92
N LEU A 108 14.33 -44.04 -5.18
CA LEU A 108 14.97 -44.59 -6.37
C LEU A 108 15.91 -43.59 -7.06
N GLY A 109 16.01 -42.36 -6.57
CA GLY A 109 16.83 -41.29 -7.15
C GLY A 109 18.28 -41.74 -7.28
N ARG A 110 18.83 -42.40 -6.25
CA ARG A 110 20.19 -42.94 -6.29
C ARG A 110 20.48 -43.88 -7.48
N TYR A 111 19.50 -44.69 -7.89
CA TYR A 111 19.71 -45.65 -8.99
C TYR A 111 19.68 -44.95 -10.34
N HIS A 112 18.82 -43.94 -10.49
CA HIS A 112 18.75 -43.12 -11.69
C HIS A 112 19.99 -42.22 -11.81
N LEU A 113 20.49 -41.66 -10.70
CA LEU A 113 21.75 -40.92 -10.67
C LEU A 113 22.92 -41.79 -11.08
N ARG A 114 22.98 -43.04 -10.58
CA ARG A 114 24.00 -44.01 -11.00
C ARG A 114 23.90 -44.30 -12.49
N ALA A 115 22.70 -44.52 -13.03
CA ALA A 115 22.49 -44.76 -14.46
C ALA A 115 22.91 -43.54 -15.32
N ALA A 116 22.54 -42.33 -14.90
CA ALA A 116 22.92 -41.08 -15.57
C ALA A 116 24.44 -40.85 -15.55
N SER A 117 25.11 -41.33 -14.50
CA SER A 117 26.58 -41.23 -14.34
C SER A 117 27.36 -42.24 -15.20
N LEU A 118 26.71 -43.28 -15.76
CA LEU A 118 27.38 -44.23 -16.65
C LEU A 118 27.67 -43.58 -18.01
N GLY A 119 28.93 -43.56 -18.45
CA GLY A 119 29.37 -42.96 -19.72
C GLY A 119 29.68 -41.47 -19.61
N ASN A 120 29.62 -40.73 -20.73
CA ASN A 120 29.97 -39.30 -20.77
C ASN A 120 28.78 -38.39 -20.39
N GLY A 121 28.25 -38.56 -19.18
CA GLY A 121 27.19 -37.71 -18.63
C GLY A 121 27.76 -36.58 -17.78
N ILE A 122 27.26 -35.35 -17.97
CA ILE A 122 27.54 -34.20 -17.09
C ILE A 122 26.32 -33.97 -16.22
N LEU A 123 26.48 -34.12 -14.91
CA LEU A 123 25.43 -33.92 -13.92
C LEU A 123 25.71 -32.61 -13.18
N SER A 124 24.68 -31.79 -13.01
CA SER A 124 24.77 -30.52 -12.30
C SER A 124 23.66 -30.38 -11.27
N CYS A 125 23.95 -29.70 -10.17
CA CYS A 125 23.00 -29.34 -9.12
C CYS A 125 23.16 -27.86 -8.76
N HIS A 126 22.13 -27.28 -8.13
CA HIS A 126 22.15 -25.89 -7.69
C HIS A 126 22.45 -25.84 -6.19
N ARG A 127 23.28 -24.88 -5.75
CA ARG A 127 23.35 -24.50 -4.32
C ARG A 127 22.24 -23.51 -3.95
N ARG A 128 21.75 -22.76 -4.92
CA ARG A 128 20.69 -21.76 -4.73
C ARG A 128 19.78 -21.70 -5.95
N SER A 129 18.49 -21.57 -5.69
CA SER A 129 17.43 -21.36 -6.66
C SER A 129 16.70 -20.04 -6.39
N ASN A 130 15.75 -19.66 -7.24
CA ASN A 130 14.85 -18.54 -6.98
C ASN A 130 14.03 -18.73 -5.67
N GLY A 131 13.86 -19.97 -5.23
CA GLY A 131 13.17 -20.32 -3.99
C GLY A 131 14.06 -20.38 -2.74
N GLY A 132 15.37 -20.11 -2.87
CA GLY A 132 16.33 -20.16 -1.76
C GLY A 132 17.43 -21.21 -1.93
N GLU A 133 18.14 -21.48 -0.85
CA GLU A 133 19.23 -22.46 -0.79
C GLU A 133 18.75 -23.88 -1.08
N LYS A 134 19.60 -24.69 -1.71
CA LYS A 134 19.33 -26.06 -2.13
C LYS A 134 20.42 -26.98 -1.60
N LEU A 135 20.01 -28.20 -1.22
CA LEU A 135 20.93 -29.21 -0.72
C LEU A 135 21.48 -30.04 -1.88
N ILE A 136 22.77 -30.33 -1.85
CA ILE A 136 23.38 -31.26 -2.81
C ILE A 136 22.88 -32.66 -2.50
N HIS A 137 22.50 -33.41 -3.54
CA HIS A 137 22.02 -34.77 -3.34
C HIS A 137 23.12 -35.65 -2.72
N PHE A 138 22.77 -36.41 -1.69
CA PHE A 138 23.74 -37.19 -0.89
C PHE A 138 24.63 -38.13 -1.73
N TYR A 139 24.08 -38.72 -2.79
CA TYR A 139 24.84 -39.54 -3.76
C TYR A 139 26.13 -38.88 -4.27
N PHE A 140 26.10 -37.59 -4.60
CA PHE A 140 27.30 -36.90 -5.10
C PHE A 140 28.33 -36.67 -4.01
N LEU A 141 27.89 -36.47 -2.77
CA LEU A 141 28.76 -36.32 -1.60
C LEU A 141 29.46 -37.65 -1.27
N GLU A 142 28.75 -38.78 -1.33
CA GLU A 142 29.33 -40.11 -1.10
C GLU A 142 30.39 -40.48 -2.14
N GLU A 143 30.13 -40.19 -3.41
CA GLU A 143 31.07 -40.49 -4.51
C GLU A 143 32.27 -39.53 -4.55
N GLY A 144 32.25 -38.45 -3.76
CA GLY A 144 33.33 -37.45 -3.75
C GLY A 144 33.53 -36.74 -5.09
N THR A 145 32.50 -36.68 -5.93
CA THR A 145 32.57 -36.18 -7.32
C THR A 145 32.09 -34.74 -7.50
N VAL A 146 31.60 -34.11 -6.42
CA VAL A 146 31.16 -32.70 -6.44
C VAL A 146 32.35 -31.80 -6.72
N ARG A 147 32.24 -30.98 -7.77
CA ARG A 147 33.17 -29.88 -8.05
C ARG A 147 32.41 -28.57 -7.93
N GLU A 148 32.96 -27.62 -7.19
CA GLU A 148 32.33 -26.31 -7.09
C GLU A 148 32.45 -25.55 -8.42
N HIS A 149 31.49 -24.65 -8.68
CA HIS A 149 31.48 -23.88 -9.93
C HIS A 149 32.78 -23.08 -10.12
N GLU A 150 33.36 -22.58 -9.03
CA GLU A 150 34.63 -21.83 -8.99
C GLU A 150 35.86 -22.66 -9.41
N GLU A 151 35.73 -23.97 -9.50
CA GLU A 151 36.76 -24.90 -9.96
C GLU A 151 36.48 -25.44 -11.38
N SER A 152 35.40 -24.98 -12.02
CA SER A 152 35.02 -25.43 -13.36
C SER A 152 35.97 -24.90 -14.43
N MET A 153 36.51 -25.80 -15.25
CA MET A 153 37.33 -25.45 -16.41
C MET A 153 36.57 -24.64 -17.48
N LEU A 154 35.26 -24.42 -17.32
CA LEU A 154 34.41 -23.65 -18.22
C LEU A 154 34.09 -22.24 -17.70
N LEU A 155 34.61 -21.81 -16.55
CA LEU A 155 34.38 -20.47 -15.98
C LEU A 155 34.74 -19.34 -16.94
N ASP A 156 35.82 -19.49 -17.70
CA ASP A 156 36.25 -18.48 -18.67
C ASP A 156 35.34 -18.42 -19.91
N ARG A 157 34.44 -19.41 -20.07
CA ARG A 157 33.43 -19.45 -21.13
C ARG A 157 32.01 -19.17 -20.60
N ASP A 158 31.83 -18.97 -19.30
CA ASP A 158 30.53 -18.64 -18.71
C ASP A 158 30.12 -17.19 -19.07
N PRO A 159 29.00 -16.99 -19.79
CA PRO A 159 28.51 -15.67 -20.19
C PRO A 159 28.23 -14.71 -19.04
N LEU A 160 27.82 -15.23 -17.87
CA LEU A 160 27.50 -14.40 -16.72
C LEU A 160 28.77 -13.93 -16.00
N SER A 161 29.72 -14.82 -15.78
CA SER A 161 31.00 -14.52 -15.13
C SER A 161 31.83 -13.51 -15.91
N GLY A 162 31.90 -13.63 -17.24
CA GLY A 162 32.62 -12.64 -18.04
C GLY A 162 31.86 -11.31 -18.15
N GLU A 163 30.52 -11.31 -18.15
CA GLU A 163 29.72 -10.08 -18.01
C GLU A 163 30.03 -9.37 -16.68
N LEU A 164 29.98 -10.09 -15.56
CA LEU A 164 30.30 -9.55 -14.23
C LEU A 164 31.75 -9.05 -14.13
N LYS A 165 32.72 -9.79 -14.65
CA LYS A 165 34.13 -9.36 -14.72
C LYS A 165 34.27 -8.07 -15.54
N ARG A 166 33.53 -7.95 -16.65
CA ARG A 166 33.54 -6.74 -17.49
C ARG A 166 32.89 -5.54 -16.78
N VAL A 167 31.74 -5.73 -16.13
CA VAL A 167 31.00 -4.66 -15.45
C VAL A 167 31.72 -4.20 -14.18
N LEU A 168 32.12 -5.13 -13.30
CA LEU A 168 32.68 -4.81 -11.99
C LEU A 168 34.19 -4.55 -12.02
N LYS A 169 34.93 -5.30 -12.83
CA LYS A 169 36.40 -5.26 -12.85
C LYS A 169 36.99 -4.66 -14.13
N LYS A 170 36.17 -4.26 -15.11
CA LYS A 170 36.59 -3.74 -16.43
C LYS A 170 37.61 -4.67 -17.14
N LYS A 171 37.50 -5.98 -16.92
CA LYS A 171 38.38 -7.01 -17.48
C LYS A 171 37.56 -8.05 -18.25
N GLY A 172 38.16 -8.67 -19.27
CA GLY A 172 37.53 -9.68 -20.12
C GLY A 172 37.09 -9.14 -21.49
N ASP A 173 37.06 -10.01 -22.48
CA ASP A 173 36.74 -9.73 -23.89
C ASP A 173 35.37 -10.29 -24.33
N GLN A 174 34.62 -10.87 -23.40
CA GLN A 174 33.35 -11.52 -23.69
C GLN A 174 32.32 -10.52 -24.25
N ARG A 175 31.72 -10.90 -25.37
CA ARG A 175 30.64 -10.15 -26.00
C ARG A 175 29.29 -10.60 -25.41
N PRO A 176 28.33 -9.68 -25.22
CA PRO A 176 27.00 -10.07 -24.78
C PRO A 176 26.39 -11.06 -25.78
N THR A 177 25.76 -12.10 -25.25
CA THR A 177 24.93 -13.02 -26.04
C THR A 177 23.79 -12.24 -26.71
N HIS A 178 23.19 -12.84 -27.73
CA HIS A 178 22.01 -12.26 -28.40
C HIS A 178 20.89 -11.91 -27.40
N LEU A 179 20.64 -12.78 -26.42
CA LEU A 179 19.62 -12.56 -25.38
C LEU A 179 20.00 -11.43 -24.42
N GLN A 180 21.25 -11.38 -23.94
CA GLN A 180 21.73 -10.28 -23.10
C GLN A 180 21.60 -8.95 -23.82
N ARG A 181 22.06 -8.85 -25.07
CA ARG A 181 21.95 -7.64 -25.88
C ARG A 181 20.50 -7.19 -26.02
N ARG A 182 19.60 -8.10 -26.40
CA ARG A 182 18.16 -7.79 -26.52
C ARG A 182 17.55 -7.32 -25.20
N SER A 183 17.96 -7.89 -24.07
CA SER A 183 17.52 -7.46 -22.74
C SER A 183 18.04 -6.07 -22.39
N PHE A 184 19.29 -5.76 -22.69
CA PHE A 184 19.86 -4.42 -22.50
C PHE A 184 19.17 -3.37 -23.37
N ASP A 185 18.94 -3.66 -24.64
CA ASP A 185 18.24 -2.75 -25.55
C ASP A 185 16.83 -2.44 -25.03
N ARG A 186 16.12 -3.47 -24.53
CA ARG A 186 14.82 -3.30 -23.85
C ARG A 186 14.93 -2.46 -22.59
N ALA A 187 15.93 -2.70 -21.74
CA ALA A 187 16.14 -1.95 -20.51
C ALA A 187 16.43 -0.46 -20.81
N LEU A 188 17.27 -0.17 -21.80
CA LEU A 188 17.57 1.19 -22.27
C LEU A 188 16.34 1.92 -22.79
N SER A 189 15.46 1.22 -23.52
CA SER A 189 14.19 1.78 -23.99
C SER A 189 13.12 1.94 -22.90
N GLY A 190 13.32 1.34 -21.73
CA GLY A 190 12.33 1.27 -20.66
C GLY A 190 12.87 1.76 -19.32
N SER A 191 13.32 0.83 -18.47
CA SER A 191 13.69 1.10 -17.08
C SER A 191 14.88 2.03 -16.89
N LEU A 192 15.79 2.08 -17.87
CA LEU A 192 17.00 2.91 -17.87
C LEU A 192 16.86 4.17 -18.74
N ALA A 193 15.72 4.38 -19.39
CA ALA A 193 15.50 5.58 -20.18
C ALA A 193 15.52 6.82 -19.26
N PRO A 194 16.23 7.91 -19.64
CA PRO A 194 16.15 9.15 -18.89
C PRO A 194 14.71 9.64 -18.84
N ARG A 195 14.24 10.03 -17.66
CA ARG A 195 12.88 10.53 -17.48
C ARG A 195 12.73 11.86 -18.23
N GLY A 196 11.75 11.96 -19.12
CA GLY A 196 11.49 13.20 -19.87
C GLY A 196 11.13 14.37 -18.95
N SER A 197 10.18 14.19 -18.04
CA SER A 197 9.71 15.23 -17.12
C SER A 197 9.65 14.69 -15.69
N ASP A 198 10.72 14.94 -14.90
CA ASP A 198 10.75 14.56 -13.49
C ASP A 198 10.32 15.73 -12.60
N HIS A 199 9.02 15.91 -12.45
CA HIS A 199 8.44 16.97 -11.61
C HIS A 199 8.71 16.80 -10.11
N THR A 200 9.41 15.74 -9.68
CA THR A 200 9.94 15.66 -8.31
C THR A 200 11.17 16.55 -8.11
N ARG A 201 11.83 16.97 -9.21
CA ARG A 201 13.05 17.79 -9.21
C ARG A 201 12.98 18.99 -10.16
N SER A 202 12.18 18.94 -11.20
CA SER A 202 12.06 19.99 -12.21
C SER A 202 10.72 20.73 -12.10
N PHE A 203 10.69 21.97 -12.59
CA PHE A 203 9.45 22.72 -12.71
C PHE A 203 8.44 22.02 -13.61
N ILE A 204 7.15 22.27 -13.36
CA ILE A 204 6.09 21.90 -14.29
C ILE A 204 6.05 22.86 -15.47
N GLU A 205 5.56 22.36 -16.60
CA GLU A 205 5.34 23.14 -17.81
C GLU A 205 4.37 24.30 -17.57
N GLU A 206 4.60 25.44 -18.21
CA GLU A 206 3.83 26.67 -18.00
C GLU A 206 2.32 26.48 -18.24
N ARG A 207 1.95 25.68 -19.25
CA ARG A 207 0.54 25.36 -19.56
C ARG A 207 -0.20 24.68 -18.40
N LEU A 208 0.52 23.97 -17.53
CA LEU A 208 -0.07 23.27 -16.39
C LEU A 208 -0.19 24.17 -15.15
N ARG A 209 0.55 25.28 -15.09
CA ARG A 209 0.57 26.19 -13.93
C ARG A 209 -0.74 26.95 -13.73
N ARG A 210 -1.57 27.04 -14.78
CA ARG A 210 -2.88 27.72 -14.74
C ARG A 210 -4.01 26.85 -14.23
N LEU A 211 -3.84 25.52 -14.23
CA LEU A 211 -4.87 24.56 -13.81
C LEU A 211 -5.40 24.70 -12.37
N PRO A 212 -4.62 25.17 -11.36
CA PRO A 212 -5.14 25.25 -10.00
C PRO A 212 -5.87 26.58 -9.73
N TYR A 213 -5.79 27.54 -10.64
CA TYR A 213 -6.49 28.82 -10.52
C TYR A 213 -7.95 28.68 -10.95
N GLU A 214 -8.83 29.44 -10.29
CA GLU A 214 -10.20 29.66 -10.74
C GLU A 214 -10.23 30.54 -11.99
N GLU A 215 -11.40 30.68 -12.62
CA GLU A 215 -11.57 31.45 -13.86
C GLU A 215 -11.19 32.93 -13.70
N ASP A 216 -11.33 33.45 -12.48
CA ASP A 216 -10.95 34.83 -12.10
C ASP A 216 -9.46 34.99 -11.75
N GLY A 217 -8.66 33.92 -11.84
CA GLY A 217 -7.23 33.94 -11.55
C GLY A 217 -6.86 33.82 -10.07
N ARG A 218 -7.81 33.54 -9.17
CA ARG A 218 -7.54 33.27 -7.75
C ARG A 218 -7.19 31.80 -7.51
N LEU A 219 -6.32 31.54 -6.55
CA LEU A 219 -5.96 30.18 -6.16
C LEU A 219 -6.85 29.71 -5.00
N ARG A 220 -7.66 28.67 -5.21
CA ARG A 220 -8.47 28.10 -4.14
C ARG A 220 -7.66 27.17 -3.25
N LEU A 221 -7.70 27.40 -1.94
CA LEU A 221 -6.94 26.67 -0.93
C LEU A 221 -7.82 26.31 0.26
N SER A 222 -7.85 25.02 0.58
CA SER A 222 -8.41 24.51 1.83
C SER A 222 -7.30 24.22 2.85
N ALA A 223 -7.67 24.12 4.14
CA ALA A 223 -6.75 23.70 5.20
C ALA A 223 -5.98 22.42 4.86
N THR A 224 -6.67 21.40 4.35
CA THR A 224 -6.05 20.13 3.94
C THR A 224 -5.13 20.30 2.74
N GLY A 225 -5.45 21.22 1.82
CA GLY A 225 -4.58 21.59 0.70
C GLY A 225 -3.26 22.19 1.18
N ILE A 226 -3.34 23.16 2.09
CA ILE A 226 -2.18 23.82 2.69
C ILE A 226 -1.30 22.80 3.44
N ASP A 227 -1.89 21.95 4.29
CA ASP A 227 -1.16 20.88 4.99
C ASP A 227 -0.46 19.91 4.03
N THR A 228 -1.15 19.56 2.94
CA THR A 228 -0.57 18.69 1.90
C THR A 228 0.66 19.32 1.26
N PHE A 229 0.57 20.62 0.91
CA PHE A 229 1.69 21.36 0.33
C PHE A 229 2.85 21.51 1.32
N ALA A 230 2.56 21.91 2.55
CA ALA A 230 3.55 22.08 3.62
C ALA A 230 4.31 20.77 3.89
N THR A 231 3.61 19.64 3.85
CA THR A 231 4.21 18.31 4.00
C THR A 231 5.08 17.94 2.79
N CYS A 232 4.59 18.16 1.57
CA CYS A 232 5.28 17.83 0.34
C CYS A 232 4.61 18.53 -0.87
N PRO A 233 5.28 19.49 -1.52
CA PRO A 233 4.75 20.16 -2.72
C PRO A 233 4.39 19.19 -3.85
N TYR A 234 5.16 18.11 -4.02
CA TYR A 234 4.87 17.08 -5.02
C TYR A 234 3.55 16.33 -4.74
N THR A 235 3.23 16.08 -3.47
CA THR A 235 1.96 15.46 -3.10
C THR A 235 0.80 16.39 -3.41
N TYR A 236 0.97 17.69 -3.16
CA TYR A 236 -0.01 18.70 -3.54
C TYR A 236 -0.22 18.73 -5.05
N LEU A 237 0.88 18.74 -5.84
CA LEU A 237 0.83 18.64 -7.30
C LEU A 237 0.02 17.41 -7.76
N ALA A 238 0.35 16.22 -7.27
CA ALA A 238 -0.30 14.99 -7.69
C ALA A 238 -1.80 14.97 -7.34
N ARG A 239 -2.16 15.44 -6.14
CA ARG A 239 -3.55 15.42 -5.64
C ARG A 239 -4.41 16.52 -6.24
N TYR A 240 -3.94 17.76 -6.27
CA TYR A 240 -4.77 18.92 -6.62
C TYR A 240 -4.58 19.37 -8.06
N LEU A 241 -3.38 19.24 -8.64
CA LEU A 241 -3.14 19.62 -10.03
C LEU A 241 -3.49 18.47 -10.99
N TYR A 242 -2.93 17.28 -10.74
CA TYR A 242 -3.16 16.12 -11.59
C TYR A 242 -4.43 15.34 -11.22
N LYS A 243 -5.10 15.71 -10.11
CA LYS A 243 -6.34 15.09 -9.65
C LYS A 243 -6.21 13.56 -9.51
N ILE A 244 -5.04 13.11 -9.06
CA ILE A 244 -4.77 11.70 -8.83
C ILE A 244 -5.30 11.35 -7.45
N ASP A 245 -6.36 10.56 -7.43
CA ASP A 245 -6.87 9.99 -6.20
C ASP A 245 -6.15 8.67 -5.87
N PRO A 246 -5.54 8.57 -4.67
CA PRO A 246 -4.94 7.32 -4.25
C PRO A 246 -6.06 6.29 -4.02
N PHE A 247 -6.01 5.18 -4.75
CA PHE A 247 -6.91 4.06 -4.56
C PHE A 247 -6.18 2.92 -3.82
N ASP A 248 -6.77 2.44 -2.72
CA ASP A 248 -6.25 1.31 -1.96
C ASP A 248 -7.19 0.12 -2.14
N TYR A 249 -6.69 -0.96 -2.76
CA TYR A 249 -7.46 -2.20 -2.97
C TYR A 249 -7.60 -3.04 -1.70
N ARG A 250 -6.99 -2.63 -0.58
CA ARG A 250 -7.11 -3.35 0.68
C ARG A 250 -8.50 -3.14 1.26
N GLU A 251 -9.21 -4.25 1.50
CA GLU A 251 -10.40 -4.24 2.34
C GLU A 251 -9.98 -3.83 3.75
N ILE A 252 -10.33 -2.61 4.16
CA ILE A 252 -10.10 -2.13 5.51
C ILE A 252 -11.33 -2.56 6.34
N PRO A 253 -11.17 -3.40 7.37
CA PRO A 253 -12.31 -3.87 8.18
C PRO A 253 -13.09 -2.74 8.85
N VAL A 254 -12.42 -1.62 9.12
CA VAL A 254 -12.98 -0.44 9.78
C VAL A 254 -12.43 0.82 9.11
N ASP A 255 -13.31 1.61 8.50
CA ASP A 255 -12.93 2.90 7.93
C ASP A 255 -12.76 3.95 9.04
N ASN A 256 -11.49 4.30 9.31
CA ASN A 256 -11.14 5.34 10.27
C ASN A 256 -11.74 6.70 9.90
N LYS A 257 -11.93 6.98 8.61
CA LYS A 257 -12.56 8.22 8.14
C LYS A 257 -14.04 8.23 8.50
N ALA A 258 -14.75 7.12 8.29
CA ALA A 258 -16.15 6.97 8.71
C ALA A 258 -16.33 7.14 10.23
N ILE A 259 -15.40 6.63 11.04
CA ILE A 259 -15.40 6.89 12.50
C ILE A 259 -15.20 8.37 12.80
N GLY A 260 -14.28 9.05 12.11
CA GLY A 260 -14.14 10.50 12.23
C GLY A 260 -15.47 11.21 12.00
N VAL A 261 -16.07 11.01 10.82
CA VAL A 261 -17.38 11.59 10.46
C VAL A 261 -18.46 11.29 11.50
N LEU A 262 -18.50 10.07 12.02
CA LEU A 262 -19.41 9.68 13.11
C LEU A 262 -19.20 10.58 14.34
N LEU A 263 -17.95 10.77 14.80
CA LEU A 263 -17.65 11.59 15.98
C LEU A 263 -18.01 13.07 15.79
N HIS A 264 -17.76 13.63 14.60
CA HIS A 264 -18.21 14.99 14.27
C HIS A 264 -19.73 15.11 14.31
N ASP A 265 -20.48 14.16 13.74
CA ASP A 265 -21.96 14.17 13.76
C ASP A 265 -22.51 14.06 15.19
N ILE A 266 -21.85 13.28 16.07
CA ILE A 266 -22.23 13.16 17.49
C ILE A 266 -22.10 14.49 18.21
N TYR A 267 -20.91 15.11 18.17
CA TYR A 267 -20.67 16.35 18.89
C TYR A 267 -21.44 17.52 18.27
N GLY A 268 -21.51 17.61 16.94
CA GLY A 268 -22.31 18.63 16.26
C GLY A 268 -23.77 18.60 16.70
N ARG A 269 -24.39 17.40 16.73
CA ARG A 269 -25.77 17.23 17.24
C ARG A 269 -25.92 17.62 18.69
N PHE A 270 -25.02 17.14 19.54
CA PHE A 270 -25.07 17.40 20.97
C PHE A 270 -24.97 18.90 21.26
N PHE A 271 -23.94 19.57 20.75
CA PHE A 271 -23.72 21.00 21.00
C PHE A 271 -24.75 21.91 20.33
N THR A 272 -25.36 21.48 19.22
CA THR A 272 -26.52 22.19 18.64
C THR A 272 -27.78 22.05 19.51
N SER A 273 -27.93 20.92 20.22
CA SER A 273 -29.15 20.63 21.00
C SER A 273 -29.19 21.31 22.37
N ILE A 274 -28.06 21.82 22.85
CA ILE A 274 -27.96 22.45 24.18
C ILE A 274 -27.81 23.96 24.06
N GLY A 275 -28.19 24.66 25.12
CA GLY A 275 -27.88 26.09 25.30
C GLY A 275 -26.44 26.30 25.79
N PRO A 276 -26.19 27.36 26.57
CA PRO A 276 -24.93 27.49 27.29
C PRO A 276 -24.63 26.22 28.10
N PHE A 277 -23.38 25.77 28.08
CA PHE A 277 -22.98 24.58 28.82
C PHE A 277 -23.10 24.84 30.33
N ASP A 278 -23.73 23.91 31.04
CA ASP A 278 -24.01 24.01 32.46
C ASP A 278 -23.52 22.75 33.19
N GLY A 279 -22.46 22.88 33.98
CA GLY A 279 -21.83 21.76 34.70
C GLY A 279 -22.74 21.10 35.74
N GLU A 280 -23.89 21.68 36.06
CA GLU A 280 -24.91 21.07 36.93
C GLU A 280 -25.81 20.08 36.16
N ARG A 281 -25.82 20.12 34.83
CA ARG A 281 -26.67 19.28 33.96
C ARG A 281 -25.97 18.07 33.37
N ILE A 282 -24.83 17.66 33.94
CA ILE A 282 -23.99 16.56 33.40
C ILE A 282 -24.80 15.30 33.13
N GLU A 283 -25.66 14.86 34.05
CA GLU A 283 -26.48 13.65 33.86
C GLU A 283 -27.39 13.75 32.63
N SER A 284 -27.99 14.93 32.40
CA SER A 284 -28.81 15.17 31.21
C SER A 284 -27.97 15.21 29.94
N TYR A 285 -26.75 15.75 30.01
CA TYR A 285 -25.82 15.78 28.88
C TYR A 285 -25.25 14.41 28.52
N GLU A 286 -25.01 13.55 29.50
CA GLU A 286 -24.64 12.15 29.25
C GLU A 286 -25.73 11.46 28.44
N ILE A 287 -27.00 11.57 28.84
CA ILE A 287 -28.13 11.02 28.09
C ILE A 287 -28.18 11.61 26.68
N GLY A 288 -28.03 12.94 26.54
CA GLY A 288 -28.03 13.62 25.25
C GLY A 288 -26.92 13.14 24.30
N LEU A 289 -25.69 12.97 24.80
CA LEU A 289 -24.56 12.43 24.05
C LEU A 289 -24.78 10.98 23.64
N GLN A 290 -25.35 10.15 24.52
CA GLN A 290 -25.69 8.75 24.22
C GLN A 290 -26.75 8.68 23.12
N THR A 291 -27.78 9.53 23.18
CA THR A 291 -28.80 9.63 22.13
C THR A 291 -28.19 10.13 20.81
N ALA A 292 -27.31 11.13 20.84
CA ALA A 292 -26.60 11.62 19.66
C ALA A 292 -25.72 10.51 19.04
N PHE A 293 -25.06 9.69 19.86
CA PHE A 293 -24.30 8.51 19.43
C PHE A 293 -25.17 7.53 18.64
N ASP A 294 -26.34 7.17 19.17
CA ASP A 294 -27.24 6.22 18.51
C ASP A 294 -27.76 6.74 17.17
N HIS A 295 -28.14 8.03 17.10
CA HIS A 295 -28.55 8.65 15.85
C HIS A 295 -27.42 8.70 14.83
N ALA A 296 -26.22 9.12 15.23
CA ALA A 296 -25.07 9.23 14.34
C ALA A 296 -24.62 7.85 13.83
N LEU A 297 -24.66 6.82 14.68
CA LEU A 297 -24.34 5.45 14.31
C LEU A 297 -25.32 4.92 13.26
N LEU A 298 -26.62 5.15 13.47
CA LEU A 298 -27.66 4.77 12.52
C LEU A 298 -27.55 5.54 11.20
N LYS A 299 -27.24 6.84 11.23
CA LYS A 299 -27.05 7.66 10.02
C LYS A 299 -25.84 7.20 9.21
N THR A 300 -24.72 6.92 9.88
CA THR A 300 -23.45 6.60 9.21
C THR A 300 -23.47 5.21 8.58
N TYR A 301 -24.04 4.22 9.27
CA TYR A 301 -23.95 2.81 8.85
C TYR A 301 -25.29 2.15 8.52
N GLY A 302 -26.41 2.85 8.74
CA GLY A 302 -27.75 2.32 8.53
C GLY A 302 -28.10 1.20 9.49
N THR A 303 -29.10 0.40 9.12
CA THR A 303 -29.52 -0.80 9.87
C THR A 303 -28.77 -2.06 9.46
N ARG A 304 -28.14 -2.07 8.27
CA ARG A 304 -27.53 -3.26 7.65
C ARG A 304 -26.00 -3.31 7.69
N GLY A 305 -25.33 -2.21 8.04
CA GLY A 305 -23.89 -2.15 8.22
C GLY A 305 -23.50 -1.50 9.56
N PRO A 306 -22.23 -1.58 10.01
CA PRO A 306 -21.28 -2.63 9.67
C PRO A 306 -21.76 -3.98 10.26
N THR A 307 -20.95 -5.04 10.18
CA THR A 307 -21.30 -6.33 10.81
C THR A 307 -21.57 -6.16 12.31
N ALA A 308 -22.34 -7.08 12.90
CA ALA A 308 -22.70 -7.00 14.32
C ALA A 308 -21.48 -6.88 15.24
N SER A 309 -20.39 -7.61 14.96
CA SER A 309 -19.16 -7.54 15.74
C SER A 309 -18.47 -6.17 15.64
N ILE A 310 -18.35 -5.60 14.44
CA ILE A 310 -17.76 -4.28 14.24
C ILE A 310 -18.62 -3.21 14.91
N ARG A 311 -19.95 -3.31 14.78
CA ARG A 311 -20.88 -2.38 15.42
C ARG A 311 -20.72 -2.39 16.94
N GLN A 312 -20.67 -3.58 17.55
CA GLN A 312 -20.43 -3.70 18.99
C GLN A 312 -19.06 -3.15 19.40
N TRP A 313 -18.02 -3.38 18.59
CA TRP A 313 -16.71 -2.78 18.83
C TRP A 313 -16.74 -1.25 18.79
N ILE A 314 -17.42 -0.63 17.82
CA ILE A 314 -17.58 0.84 17.74
C ILE A 314 -18.28 1.35 19.01
N ILE A 315 -19.38 0.70 19.40
CA ILE A 315 -20.15 1.04 20.61
C ILE A 315 -19.25 0.96 21.84
N HIS A 316 -18.65 -0.19 22.12
CA HIS A 316 -17.81 -0.38 23.31
C HIS A 316 -16.57 0.53 23.34
N THR A 317 -16.02 0.86 22.17
CA THR A 317 -14.80 1.69 22.09
C THR A 317 -15.10 3.17 22.27
N TYR A 318 -16.08 3.71 21.55
CA TYR A 318 -16.27 5.16 21.45
C TYR A 318 -17.38 5.70 22.36
N ARG A 319 -18.40 4.91 22.69
CA ARG A 319 -19.49 5.35 23.58
C ARG A 319 -19.03 5.86 24.95
N PRO A 320 -18.08 5.21 25.66
CA PRO A 320 -17.56 5.79 26.90
C PRO A 320 -16.59 6.96 26.65
N ARG A 321 -15.90 6.99 25.51
CA ARG A 321 -14.92 8.04 25.20
C ARG A 321 -15.57 9.38 24.91
N ILE A 322 -16.72 9.39 24.24
CA ILE A 322 -17.43 10.63 23.91
C ILE A 322 -17.89 11.39 25.16
N LEU A 323 -18.13 10.70 26.28
CA LEU A 323 -18.56 11.34 27.52
C LEU A 323 -17.45 12.13 28.21
N LYS A 324 -16.18 11.81 27.94
CA LYS A 324 -15.02 12.49 28.55
C LYS A 324 -14.98 13.98 28.21
N ILE A 325 -15.66 14.42 27.15
CA ILE A 325 -15.69 15.83 26.78
C ILE A 325 -16.37 16.68 27.86
N LEU A 326 -17.33 16.12 28.60
CA LEU A 326 -18.12 16.87 29.59
C LEU A 326 -17.27 17.42 30.74
N GLU A 327 -16.26 16.66 31.19
CA GLU A 327 -15.32 17.11 32.22
C GLU A 327 -14.47 18.29 31.72
N GLU A 328 -14.03 18.23 30.47
CA GLU A 328 -13.22 19.26 29.85
C GLU A 328 -14.06 20.50 29.48
N GLU A 329 -15.31 20.33 29.06
CA GLU A 329 -16.27 21.43 28.85
C GLU A 329 -16.49 22.21 30.14
N LYS A 330 -16.72 21.51 31.26
CA LYS A 330 -16.85 22.14 32.57
C LYS A 330 -15.61 22.95 32.94
N LYS A 331 -14.42 22.50 32.54
CA LYS A 331 -13.18 23.17 32.88
C LYS A 331 -12.92 24.44 32.06
N TYR A 332 -13.21 24.43 30.76
CA TYR A 332 -12.78 25.49 29.84
C TYR A 332 -13.92 26.32 29.25
N PHE A 333 -15.13 25.78 29.18
CA PHE A 333 -16.25 26.39 28.45
C PHE A 333 -17.55 26.43 29.29
N GLU A 334 -17.42 26.45 30.63
CA GLU A 334 -18.57 26.57 31.53
C GLU A 334 -19.32 27.89 31.31
N HIS A 335 -20.65 27.79 31.20
CA HIS A 335 -21.58 28.89 30.87
C HIS A 335 -21.40 29.53 29.50
N LEU A 336 -20.57 28.95 28.63
CA LEU A 336 -20.40 29.42 27.26
C LEU A 336 -21.31 28.67 26.29
N ARG A 337 -21.69 29.34 25.20
CA ARG A 337 -22.64 28.84 24.22
C ARG A 337 -21.93 28.48 22.92
N THR A 338 -22.31 27.34 22.34
CA THR A 338 -21.98 27.04 20.94
C THR A 338 -22.93 27.81 20.03
N THR A 339 -22.40 28.61 19.10
CA THR A 339 -23.19 29.37 18.12
C THR A 339 -23.46 28.57 16.85
N ASP A 340 -22.42 27.96 16.31
CA ASP A 340 -22.49 27.16 15.10
C ASP A 340 -21.68 25.86 15.27
N THR A 341 -22.13 24.81 14.60
CA THR A 341 -21.38 23.57 14.42
C THR A 341 -21.28 23.23 12.95
N GLU A 342 -20.17 22.64 12.54
CA GLU A 342 -19.92 22.18 11.16
C GLU A 342 -20.11 23.31 10.12
N LYS A 343 -19.76 24.54 10.49
CA LYS A 343 -19.98 25.77 9.72
C LYS A 343 -19.01 25.87 8.56
N GLU A 344 -19.53 25.89 7.34
CA GLU A 344 -18.73 26.19 6.15
C GLU A 344 -18.55 27.70 5.99
N LEU A 345 -17.30 28.14 5.85
CA LEU A 345 -16.93 29.52 5.56
C LEU A 345 -16.01 29.54 4.35
N VAL A 346 -16.19 30.58 3.54
CA VAL A 346 -15.32 30.92 2.43
C VAL A 346 -14.89 32.36 2.62
N TRP A 347 -13.60 32.62 2.45
CA TRP A 347 -13.05 33.97 2.37
C TRP A 347 -12.46 34.17 0.99
N GLU A 348 -12.89 35.24 0.33
CA GLU A 348 -12.46 35.62 -1.01
C GLU A 348 -11.48 36.79 -0.94
N GLY A 349 -10.18 36.49 -1.04
CA GLY A 349 -9.13 37.51 -1.14
C GLY A 349 -8.75 37.82 -2.59
N ASP A 350 -7.84 38.79 -2.76
CA ASP A 350 -7.40 39.26 -4.09
C ASP A 350 -6.73 38.18 -4.94
N ARG A 351 -5.98 37.27 -4.30
CA ARG A 351 -5.14 36.25 -4.97
C ARG A 351 -5.51 34.82 -4.60
N VAL A 352 -6.24 34.64 -3.51
CA VAL A 352 -6.53 33.34 -2.89
C VAL A 352 -7.97 33.32 -2.44
N VAL A 353 -8.63 32.20 -2.66
CA VAL A 353 -9.90 31.86 -2.00
C VAL A 353 -9.59 30.83 -0.93
N LEU A 354 -9.89 31.14 0.34
CA LEU A 354 -9.76 30.19 1.45
C LEU A 354 -11.12 29.58 1.75
N ASP A 355 -11.17 28.26 1.88
CA ASP A 355 -12.37 27.55 2.33
C ASP A 355 -12.06 26.59 3.48
N GLY A 356 -13.05 26.42 4.36
CA GLY A 356 -12.96 25.53 5.49
C GLY A 356 -14.32 25.27 6.14
N ARG A 357 -14.36 24.19 6.92
CA ARG A 357 -15.54 23.78 7.68
C ARG A 357 -15.17 23.67 9.15
N ILE A 358 -15.63 24.62 9.96
CA ILE A 358 -15.29 24.70 11.38
C ILE A 358 -16.24 23.81 12.17
N ASP A 359 -15.72 22.81 12.89
CA ASP A 359 -16.56 21.82 13.58
C ASP A 359 -17.42 22.45 14.68
N ARG A 360 -16.87 23.40 15.44
CA ARG A 360 -17.58 24.09 16.51
C ARG A 360 -17.06 25.52 16.71
N ILE A 361 -17.98 26.47 16.80
CA ILE A 361 -17.74 27.88 17.16
C ILE A 361 -18.44 28.17 18.49
N ILE A 362 -17.71 28.78 19.42
CA ILE A 362 -18.15 29.07 20.79
C ILE A 362 -18.12 30.57 21.00
N GLU A 363 -19.18 31.14 21.57
CA GLU A 363 -19.24 32.55 21.98
C GLU A 363 -18.46 32.74 23.29
N MET A 364 -17.35 33.46 23.22
CA MET A 364 -16.48 33.77 24.37
C MET A 364 -16.73 35.18 24.91
N GLY A 365 -17.24 36.08 24.07
CA GLY A 365 -17.53 37.47 24.38
C GLY A 365 -18.07 38.22 23.15
N PRO A 366 -18.33 39.54 23.26
CA PRO A 366 -18.81 40.34 22.12
C PRO A 366 -17.81 40.31 20.95
N MET A 367 -18.19 39.67 19.85
CA MET A 367 -17.32 39.43 18.68
C MET A 367 -16.03 38.67 19.02
N GLU A 368 -16.03 37.89 20.10
CA GLU A 368 -14.91 37.02 20.48
C GLU A 368 -15.34 35.55 20.42
N TRP A 369 -14.59 34.76 19.67
CA TRP A 369 -14.95 33.40 19.30
C TRP A 369 -13.90 32.37 19.75
N GLY A 370 -14.37 31.22 20.21
CA GLY A 370 -13.57 30.01 20.37
C GLY A 370 -13.83 29.06 19.21
N VAL A 371 -12.79 28.51 18.59
CA VAL A 371 -12.92 27.47 17.56
C VAL A 371 -12.36 26.15 18.05
N VAL A 372 -13.14 25.08 17.84
CA VAL A 372 -12.76 23.73 18.23
C VAL A 372 -12.87 22.80 17.02
N ASP A 373 -11.87 21.93 16.86
CA ASP A 373 -11.88 20.84 15.90
C ASP A 373 -11.75 19.47 16.60
N PHE A 374 -12.58 18.51 16.21
CA PHE A 374 -12.66 17.20 16.83
C PHE A 374 -11.73 16.21 16.13
N LYS A 375 -10.77 15.64 16.88
CA LYS A 375 -9.83 14.65 16.39
C LYS A 375 -10.05 13.29 17.05
N LYS A 376 -10.09 12.24 16.22
CA LYS A 376 -10.19 10.85 16.70
C LYS A 376 -8.93 10.40 17.47
N GLY A 377 -7.74 10.71 16.95
CA GLY A 377 -6.47 10.09 17.36
C GLY A 377 -5.85 10.64 18.65
N GLU A 378 -4.59 10.29 18.89
CA GLU A 378 -3.78 10.80 20.00
C GLU A 378 -3.45 12.29 19.86
N GLY A 379 -3.28 12.97 21.00
CA GLY A 379 -3.00 14.39 21.06
C GLY A 379 -1.62 14.76 20.49
N PHE A 380 -1.62 15.81 19.66
CA PHE A 380 -0.40 16.49 19.22
C PHE A 380 -0.59 18.00 19.29
N ASN A 381 0.51 18.75 19.32
CA ASN A 381 0.47 20.20 19.28
C ASN A 381 0.43 20.68 17.82
N PRO A 382 -0.59 21.46 17.39
CA PRO A 382 -0.72 21.95 16.02
C PRO A 382 0.46 22.79 15.57
N VAL A 383 0.97 23.62 16.48
CA VAL A 383 2.12 24.49 16.26
C VAL A 383 3.07 24.32 17.44
N LYS A 384 4.36 24.24 17.13
CA LYS A 384 5.43 24.30 18.14
C LYS A 384 6.02 25.71 18.12
N PHE A 385 5.98 26.35 19.26
CA PHE A 385 6.58 27.66 19.49
C PHE A 385 7.92 27.48 20.18
N GLU A 386 8.93 28.22 19.75
CA GLU A 386 10.19 28.33 20.46
C GLU A 386 10.13 29.56 21.36
N HIS A 387 10.22 29.33 22.68
CA HIS A 387 10.15 30.37 23.73
C HIS A 387 8.94 31.33 23.64
N ASP A 388 7.86 30.92 22.97
CA ASP A 388 6.70 31.79 22.67
C ASP A 388 7.09 33.07 21.91
N GLU A 389 8.21 33.06 21.17
CA GLU A 389 8.70 34.20 20.38
C GLU A 389 8.52 34.02 18.88
N HIS A 390 8.70 32.80 18.39
CA HIS A 390 8.51 32.46 16.98
C HIS A 390 7.99 31.04 16.81
N VAL A 391 7.43 30.76 15.63
CA VAL A 391 6.97 29.43 15.28
C VAL A 391 8.15 28.62 14.77
N GLU A 392 8.46 27.53 15.48
CA GLU A 392 9.51 26.58 15.09
C GLU A 392 9.00 25.68 13.96
N HIS A 393 7.79 25.15 14.13
CA HIS A 393 7.23 24.15 13.21
C HIS A 393 5.70 24.08 13.31
N VAL A 394 5.02 24.11 12.16
CA VAL A 394 3.57 23.89 12.04
C VAL A 394 3.30 22.44 11.63
N VAL A 395 2.57 21.70 12.45
CA VAL A 395 2.11 20.33 12.17
C VAL A 395 0.80 20.32 11.39
N SER A 396 -0.11 21.26 11.68
CA SER A 396 -1.32 21.47 10.89
C SER A 396 -1.73 22.95 10.87
N TYR A 397 -2.08 23.42 9.68
CA TYR A 397 -2.58 24.77 9.39
C TYR A 397 -4.10 24.88 9.59
N GLN A 398 -4.80 23.81 9.95
CA GLN A 398 -6.26 23.81 9.98
C GLN A 398 -6.85 24.84 10.95
N LEU A 399 -6.35 24.92 12.20
CA LEU A 399 -6.81 25.93 13.16
C LEU A 399 -6.41 27.36 12.76
N LEU A 400 -5.27 27.53 12.07
CA LEU A 400 -4.83 28.82 11.53
C LEU A 400 -5.79 29.30 10.44
N VAL A 401 -6.23 28.39 9.57
CA VAL A 401 -7.25 28.68 8.55
C VAL A 401 -8.59 29.04 9.19
N TYR A 402 -9.01 28.35 10.25
CA TYR A 402 -10.27 28.67 10.94
C TYR A 402 -10.24 30.06 11.57
N GLN A 403 -9.11 30.44 12.19
CA GLN A 403 -8.87 31.80 12.65
C GLN A 403 -9.03 32.80 11.50
N ALA A 404 -8.33 32.58 10.39
CA ALA A 404 -8.38 33.49 9.25
C ALA A 404 -9.78 33.60 8.62
N LEU A 405 -10.56 32.52 8.56
CA LEU A 405 -11.91 32.52 8.00
C LEU A 405 -12.88 33.38 8.82
N ILE A 406 -12.73 33.43 10.15
CA ILE A 406 -13.56 34.27 11.01
C ILE A 406 -13.08 35.73 10.94
N GLU A 407 -11.78 35.94 11.14
CA GLU A 407 -11.20 37.30 11.22
C GLU A 407 -11.29 38.06 9.89
N ARG A 408 -11.00 37.40 8.76
CA ARG A 408 -10.99 38.07 7.44
C ARG A 408 -12.36 38.26 6.81
N ASN A 409 -13.39 37.61 7.35
CA ASN A 409 -14.79 37.87 6.98
C ASN A 409 -15.45 38.90 7.92
N ASP A 410 -14.66 39.60 8.74
CA ASP A 410 -15.12 40.61 9.70
C ASP A 410 -16.19 40.08 10.68
N LEU A 411 -16.16 38.78 10.99
CA LEU A 411 -17.12 38.12 11.89
C LEU A 411 -16.74 38.29 13.37
N GLY A 412 -15.50 38.71 13.66
CA GLY A 412 -14.95 38.90 14.99
C GLY A 412 -13.54 38.32 15.13
N ASN A 413 -13.07 38.19 16.37
CA ASN A 413 -11.73 37.71 16.69
C ASN A 413 -11.77 36.30 17.28
N VAL A 414 -10.86 35.42 16.85
CA VAL A 414 -10.75 34.07 17.43
C VAL A 414 -9.80 34.11 18.60
N VAL A 415 -10.35 34.16 19.81
CA VAL A 415 -9.56 34.29 21.05
C VAL A 415 -9.12 32.95 21.64
N ALA A 416 -9.72 31.84 21.20
CA ALA A 416 -9.30 30.50 21.59
C ALA A 416 -9.38 29.55 20.40
N ALA A 417 -8.36 28.73 20.20
CA ALA A 417 -8.35 27.70 19.16
C ALA A 417 -7.82 26.40 19.73
N ALA A 418 -8.57 25.30 19.57
CA ALA A 418 -8.18 24.02 20.15
C ALA A 418 -8.57 22.81 19.30
N TYR A 419 -7.81 21.73 19.47
CA TYR A 419 -8.27 20.40 19.11
C TYR A 419 -8.84 19.71 20.34
N TYR A 420 -9.96 19.01 20.18
CA TYR A 420 -10.41 18.02 21.14
C TYR A 420 -10.04 16.62 20.65
N PHE A 421 -9.21 15.91 21.41
CA PHE A 421 -8.80 14.54 21.06
C PHE A 421 -9.66 13.51 21.80
N VAL A 422 -10.46 12.74 21.06
CA VAL A 422 -11.42 11.77 21.63
C VAL A 422 -10.72 10.58 22.30
N GLU A 423 -9.56 10.17 21.81
CA GLU A 423 -8.78 9.10 22.45
C GLU A 423 -8.22 9.53 23.81
N ASP A 424 -7.65 10.73 23.88
CA ASP A 424 -7.11 11.32 25.11
C ASP A 424 -8.21 11.80 26.05
N GLY A 425 -9.36 12.20 25.49
CA GLY A 425 -10.44 12.88 26.19
C GLY A 425 -10.06 14.28 26.66
N LYS A 426 -9.24 15.01 25.89
CA LYS A 426 -8.65 16.30 26.32
C LYS A 426 -8.62 17.36 25.23
N TYR A 427 -8.72 18.62 25.65
CA TYR A 427 -8.39 19.76 24.81
C TYR A 427 -6.88 19.98 24.70
N ARG A 428 -6.42 20.30 23.49
CA ARG A 428 -5.08 20.81 23.20
C ARG A 428 -5.24 22.16 22.52
N PHE A 429 -5.02 23.22 23.29
CA PHE A 429 -5.09 24.58 22.81
C PHE A 429 -3.87 24.91 21.97
N LEU A 430 -4.12 25.53 20.80
CA LEU A 430 -3.13 26.26 20.05
C LEU A 430 -2.80 27.58 20.77
N TYR A 431 -3.84 28.27 21.24
CA TYR A 431 -3.77 29.45 22.11
C TYR A 431 -5.10 29.62 22.86
N GLU A 432 -5.05 30.30 24.02
CA GLU A 432 -6.20 30.75 24.81
C GLU A 432 -6.32 32.29 24.76
N GLN A 433 -7.39 32.86 25.34
CA GLN A 433 -7.68 34.31 25.29
C GLN A 433 -6.53 35.20 25.81
N LYS A 434 -5.70 34.67 26.72
CA LYS A 434 -4.51 35.35 27.28
C LYS A 434 -3.30 35.37 26.32
N ASP A 435 -3.30 34.57 25.27
CA ASP A 435 -2.13 34.28 24.43
C ASP A 435 -2.11 35.11 23.12
N ALA A 436 -2.39 36.43 23.20
CA ALA A 436 -2.48 37.31 22.04
C ALA A 436 -1.23 37.27 21.13
N LYS A 437 -0.03 37.07 21.70
CA LYS A 437 1.22 36.93 20.94
C LYS A 437 1.22 35.67 20.06
N LYS A 438 0.74 34.53 20.57
CA LYS A 438 0.67 33.27 19.80
C LYS A 438 -0.34 33.39 18.68
N GLN A 439 -1.47 34.05 18.93
CA GLN A 439 -2.49 34.34 17.94
C GLN A 439 -1.91 35.14 16.76
N GLU A 440 -1.10 36.17 17.03
CA GLU A 440 -0.44 36.96 15.98
C GLU A 440 0.61 36.15 15.21
N LEU A 441 1.43 35.36 15.90
CA LEU A 441 2.41 34.48 15.24
C LEU A 441 1.73 33.48 14.29
N CYS A 442 0.57 32.95 14.66
CA CYS A 442 -0.24 32.09 13.80
C CYS A 442 -0.72 32.79 12.53
N ARG A 443 -1.09 34.08 12.59
CA ARG A 443 -1.47 34.88 11.41
C ARG A 443 -0.30 35.01 10.44
N ILE A 444 0.85 35.43 10.96
CA ILE A 444 2.09 35.63 10.20
C ILE A 444 2.51 34.32 9.50
N GLU A 445 2.48 33.20 10.22
CA GLU A 445 2.83 31.89 9.63
C GLU A 445 1.89 31.46 8.51
N LEU A 446 0.58 31.67 8.68
CA LEU A 446 -0.38 31.35 7.63
C LEU A 446 -0.10 32.19 6.39
N ASP A 447 0.07 33.51 6.53
CA ASP A 447 0.37 34.40 5.41
C ASP A 447 1.66 34.01 4.70
N GLY A 448 2.72 33.72 5.46
CA GLY A 448 3.98 33.23 4.91
C GLY A 448 3.84 31.89 4.18
N MET A 449 2.94 31.00 4.61
CA MET A 449 2.64 29.76 3.89
C MET A 449 1.83 30.01 2.61
N LEU A 450 0.82 30.88 2.65
CA LEU A 450 0.03 31.24 1.47
C LEU A 450 0.91 31.86 0.37
N ASP A 451 1.82 32.77 0.74
CA ASP A 451 2.77 33.36 -0.21
C ASP A 451 3.76 32.33 -0.78
N ARG A 452 4.22 31.37 0.04
CA ARG A 452 5.05 30.25 -0.44
C ARG A 452 4.30 29.40 -1.47
N ILE A 453 3.05 29.06 -1.21
CA ILE A 453 2.20 28.29 -2.15
C ILE A 453 2.01 29.08 -3.44
N LEU A 454 1.62 30.36 -3.36
CA LEU A 454 1.44 31.22 -4.53
C LEU A 454 2.72 31.31 -5.38
N SER A 455 3.88 31.48 -4.74
CA SER A 455 5.17 31.54 -5.42
C SER A 455 5.53 30.22 -6.10
N ALA A 456 5.31 29.10 -5.41
CA ALA A 456 5.53 27.76 -5.95
C ALA A 456 4.64 27.47 -7.16
N VAL A 457 3.34 27.74 -7.06
CA VAL A 457 2.38 27.55 -8.16
C VAL A 457 2.76 28.41 -9.37
N ARG A 458 3.10 29.69 -9.16
CA ARG A 458 3.53 30.61 -10.24
C ARG A 458 4.79 30.14 -10.96
N ARG A 459 5.79 29.64 -10.21
CA ARG A 459 7.05 29.12 -10.78
C ARG A 459 6.90 27.70 -11.33
N GLY A 460 5.83 27.00 -10.96
CA GLY A 460 5.67 25.57 -11.21
C GLY A 460 6.61 24.71 -10.37
N ASP A 461 7.02 25.19 -9.20
CA ASP A 461 7.97 24.54 -8.31
C ASP A 461 7.26 23.63 -7.30
N PHE A 462 7.18 22.34 -7.63
CA PHE A 462 6.57 21.33 -6.77
C PHE A 462 7.57 20.22 -6.43
N ALA A 463 8.85 20.58 -6.33
CA ALA A 463 9.89 19.63 -5.99
C ALA A 463 9.54 18.84 -4.71
N ALA A 464 9.83 17.55 -4.71
CA ALA A 464 9.55 16.69 -3.58
C ALA A 464 10.53 16.99 -2.45
N THR A 465 10.13 17.80 -1.47
CA THR A 465 10.92 18.18 -0.28
C THR A 465 10.49 17.54 1.06
N PRO A 466 9.81 16.37 1.12
CA PRO A 466 9.38 15.81 2.40
C PRO A 466 10.56 15.28 3.22
N GLY A 467 10.38 15.23 4.55
CA GLY A 467 11.20 14.41 5.44
C GLY A 467 10.86 12.91 5.38
N ASP A 468 11.74 12.07 5.92
CA ASP A 468 11.60 10.60 5.87
C ASP A 468 10.30 10.08 6.50
N LYS A 469 9.88 10.68 7.62
CA LYS A 469 8.64 10.32 8.31
C LYS A 469 7.42 10.53 7.42
N ALA A 470 7.34 11.65 6.72
CA ALA A 470 6.24 11.96 5.79
C ALA A 470 6.20 10.96 4.61
N CYS A 471 7.37 10.52 4.12
CA CYS A 471 7.44 9.54 3.04
C CYS A 471 6.93 8.14 3.42
N SER A 472 7.03 7.75 4.70
CA SER A 472 6.72 6.38 5.15
C SER A 472 5.27 5.97 4.93
N ARG A 473 4.34 6.91 5.11
CA ARG A 473 2.88 6.73 4.97
C ARG A 473 2.30 7.43 3.74
N CYS A 474 3.15 7.92 2.84
CA CYS A 474 2.71 8.64 1.64
C CYS A 474 2.13 7.67 0.59
N SER A 475 0.87 7.87 0.20
CA SER A 475 0.20 7.10 -0.86
C SER A 475 0.82 7.32 -2.24
N PHE A 476 1.43 8.49 -2.48
CA PHE A 476 2.09 8.83 -3.74
C PHE A 476 3.55 8.37 -3.80
N ARG A 477 4.03 7.61 -2.81
CA ARG A 477 5.43 7.14 -2.77
C ARG A 477 5.83 6.35 -4.01
N ALA A 478 4.93 5.50 -4.52
CA ALA A 478 5.14 4.71 -5.73
C ALA A 478 5.20 5.57 -7.00
N LEU A 479 4.50 6.70 -7.02
CA LEU A 479 4.53 7.67 -8.13
C LEU A 479 5.80 8.53 -8.06
N CYS A 480 6.14 9.05 -6.87
CA CYS A 480 7.29 9.91 -6.64
C CYS A 480 8.62 9.19 -6.93
N ARG A 481 8.79 7.94 -6.46
CA ARG A 481 10.00 7.12 -6.69
C ARG A 481 11.33 7.78 -6.29
N ARG A 482 11.34 8.84 -5.48
CA ARG A 482 12.57 9.51 -4.99
C ARG A 482 13.56 8.55 -4.33
N ARG A 483 13.07 7.52 -3.62
CA ARG A 483 13.90 6.45 -3.01
C ARG A 483 14.70 5.62 -4.02
N TYR A 484 14.23 5.51 -5.26
CA TYR A 484 14.87 4.74 -6.33
C TYR A 484 15.71 5.62 -7.27
N SER A 485 15.74 6.92 -7.00
CA SER A 485 16.58 7.84 -7.74
C SER A 485 17.96 7.72 -7.11
N ALA A 486 18.92 7.11 -7.80
CA ALA A 486 20.32 7.27 -7.43
C ALA A 486 20.66 8.77 -7.40
N PRO A 487 21.59 9.22 -6.52
CA PRO A 487 21.98 10.62 -6.42
C PRO A 487 22.24 11.25 -7.79
#